data_AF-A0A974S9Y5-F1
#
_entry.id   AF-A0A974S9Y5-F1
#
_cell.length_a   1.000
_cell.length_b   1.000
_cell.length_c   1.000
_cell.angle_alpha   90.00
_cell.angle_beta   90.00
_cell.angle_gamma   90.00
#
_symmetry.space_group_name_H-M   'P 1'
#
loop_
_entity.id
_entity.type
_entity.pdbx_description
1 polymer ?
#
loop_
_entity_poly.entity_id
_entity_poly.type
_entity_poly.pdbx_seq_one_letter_code
_entity_poly.pdbx_strand_id
1 'polypeptide(L)'
;MFDPKDHEQLRLAAAGQTDGHTDQREYAITRADGRRGYVRMTGAVERDANGEPSYMYGVIIDVTQAKLREQAIAESEARYRLLADNVTDVIVRYDARGVIEFISLGSRLRLSARRDRRPADHRA
;
A
#
# COMPACT_ATOMS: atom_id res chain seq x y z
N MET A 1 2.61 14.43 19.93
CA MET A 1 1.26 14.44 20.51
C MET A 1 0.36 13.54 19.69
N PHE A 2 -0.40 12.65 20.34
CA PHE A 2 -1.43 11.83 19.68
C PHE A 2 -2.64 12.67 19.33
N ASP A 3 -3.31 12.33 18.23
CA ASP A 3 -4.56 12.95 17.82
C ASP A 3 -5.63 12.74 18.91
N PRO A 4 -6.41 13.78 19.30
CA PRO A 4 -7.43 13.67 20.34
C PRO A 4 -8.42 12.53 20.14
N LYS A 5 -8.74 12.17 18.90
CA LYS A 5 -9.65 11.05 18.58
C LYS A 5 -9.10 9.68 19.03
N ASP A 6 -7.80 9.57 19.22
CA ASP A 6 -7.11 8.32 19.57
C ASP A 6 -6.93 8.20 21.09
N HIS A 7 -7.20 9.24 21.89
CA HIS A 7 -6.98 9.24 23.34
C HIS A 7 -7.86 8.23 24.07
N GLU A 8 -9.14 8.13 23.68
CA GLU A 8 -10.06 7.15 24.25
C GLU A 8 -9.64 5.72 23.93
N GLN A 9 -9.21 5.48 22.69
CA GLN A 9 -8.71 4.16 22.28
C GLN A 9 -7.40 3.80 22.98
N LEU A 10 -6.49 4.75 23.19
CA LEU A 10 -5.27 4.52 23.95
C LEU A 10 -5.57 4.14 25.40
N ARG A 11 -6.58 4.79 26.01
CA ARG A 11 -7.05 4.47 27.37
C ARG A 11 -7.66 3.07 27.44
N LEU A 12 -8.51 2.71 26.47
CA LEU A 12 -9.14 1.40 26.40
C LEU A 12 -8.13 0.29 26.09
N ALA A 13 -7.17 0.55 25.19
CA ALA A 13 -6.10 -0.38 24.86
C ALA A 13 -5.21 -0.65 26.07
N ALA A 14 -4.90 0.37 26.89
CA ALA A 14 -4.19 0.17 28.15
C ALA A 14 -5.02 -0.64 29.17
N ALA A 15 -6.33 -0.44 29.22
CA ALA A 15 -7.21 -1.16 30.14
C ALA A 15 -7.48 -2.62 29.74
N GLY A 16 -7.53 -2.90 28.43
CA GLY A 16 -7.82 -4.22 27.85
C GLY A 16 -6.60 -5.08 27.54
N GLN A 17 -5.38 -4.62 27.84
CA GLN A 17 -4.16 -5.43 27.70
C GLN A 17 -4.19 -6.59 28.71
N THR A 18 -4.00 -7.79 28.19
CA THR A 18 -3.82 -9.03 28.97
C THR A 18 -2.33 -9.31 29.15
N ASP A 19 -1.96 -10.00 30.23
CA ASP A 19 -0.57 -10.38 30.49
C ASP A 19 0.06 -11.04 29.25
N GLY A 20 1.13 -10.44 28.74
CA GLY A 20 1.95 -11.00 27.66
C GLY A 20 1.35 -10.96 26.25
N HIS A 21 0.17 -10.36 26.01
CA HIS A 21 -0.35 -10.21 24.65
C HIS A 21 -0.46 -8.75 24.22
N THR A 22 0.23 -8.43 23.13
CA THR A 22 0.32 -7.08 22.62
C THR A 22 -0.32 -6.97 21.25
N ASP A 23 -1.40 -6.20 21.13
CA ASP A 23 -1.93 -5.78 19.84
C ASP A 23 -1.08 -4.62 19.31
N GLN A 24 -0.62 -4.74 18.07
CA GLN A 24 0.23 -3.75 17.43
C GLN A 24 -0.64 -2.78 16.65
N ARG A 25 -0.60 -1.49 17.02
CA ARG A 25 -1.45 -0.47 16.41
C ARG A 25 -0.66 0.72 15.92
N GLU A 26 -1.15 1.33 14.85
CA GLU A 26 -0.57 2.54 14.28
C GLU A 26 -1.44 3.76 14.57
N TYR A 27 -0.78 4.85 14.95
CA TYR A 27 -1.43 6.10 15.34
C TYR A 27 -0.84 7.26 14.56
N ALA A 28 -1.70 8.21 14.21
CA ALA A 28 -1.27 9.48 13.69
C ALA A 28 -0.80 10.37 14.84
N ILE A 29 0.34 11.04 14.67
CA ILE A 29 0.88 11.95 15.65
C ILE A 29 1.27 13.29 15.02
N THR A 30 1.24 14.33 15.85
CA THR A 30 1.92 15.60 15.58
C THR A 30 3.26 15.58 16.30
N ARG A 31 4.35 15.71 15.55
CA ARG A 31 5.72 15.78 16.09
C ARG A 31 5.99 17.16 16.71
N ALA A 32 7.09 17.27 17.44
CA ALA A 32 7.48 18.53 18.10
C ALA A 32 7.70 19.69 17.12
N ASP A 33 8.09 19.38 15.88
CA ASP A 33 8.26 20.35 14.78
C ASP A 33 6.92 20.73 14.09
N GLY A 34 5.78 20.26 14.62
CA GLY A 34 4.45 20.50 14.05
C GLY A 34 4.09 19.63 12.85
N ARG A 35 5.01 18.77 12.36
CA ARG A 35 4.72 17.89 11.23
C ARG A 35 3.88 16.70 11.66
N ARG A 36 3.04 16.21 10.75
CA ARG A 36 2.33 14.95 10.92
C ARG A 36 3.26 13.77 10.69
N GLY A 37 3.12 12.75 11.51
CA GLY A 37 3.82 11.47 11.38
C GLY A 37 2.94 10.31 11.81
N TYR A 38 3.51 9.12 11.70
CA TYR A 38 2.88 7.88 12.12
C TYR A 38 3.81 7.14 13.07
N VAL A 39 3.24 6.64 14.16
CA VAL A 39 3.95 5.74 15.07
C VAL A 39 3.20 4.45 15.19
N ARG A 40 3.95 3.37 15.37
CA ARG A 40 3.45 2.05 15.67
C ARG A 40 3.75 1.75 17.13
N MET A 41 2.72 1.44 17.89
CA MET A 41 2.81 1.19 19.31
C MET A 41 2.44 -0.26 19.62
N THR A 42 3.14 -0.81 20.59
CA THR A 42 3.02 -2.18 21.08
C THR A 42 3.24 -2.07 22.58
N GLY A 43 2.22 -2.29 23.41
CA GLY A 43 2.37 -2.30 24.86
C GLY A 43 1.68 -3.49 25.54
N ALA A 44 2.19 -3.86 26.71
CA ALA A 44 1.56 -4.81 27.61
C ALA A 44 1.54 -4.23 29.04
N VAL A 45 0.57 -4.69 29.83
CA VAL A 45 0.44 -4.38 31.25
C VAL A 45 0.76 -5.65 32.03
N GLU A 46 1.63 -5.53 33.02
CA GLU A 46 1.90 -6.56 34.02
C GLU A 46 1.04 -6.27 35.25
N ARG A 47 0.29 -7.28 35.69
CA ARG A 47 -0.60 -7.18 36.85
C ARG A 47 0.00 -7.86 38.07
N ASP A 48 -0.29 -7.32 39.25
CA ASP A 48 0.10 -7.93 40.52
C ASP A 48 -0.77 -9.16 40.85
N ALA A 49 -0.49 -9.80 41.99
CA ALA A 49 -1.24 -10.97 42.45
C ALA A 49 -2.73 -10.71 42.73
N ASN A 50 -3.14 -9.44 42.87
CA ASN A 50 -4.52 -9.03 43.07
C ASN A 50 -5.22 -8.68 41.74
N GLY A 51 -4.51 -8.78 40.61
CA GLY A 51 -5.00 -8.41 39.28
C GLY A 51 -4.91 -6.90 38.98
N GLU A 52 -4.28 -6.12 39.85
CA GLU A 52 -4.12 -4.68 39.66
C GLU A 52 -2.92 -4.37 38.77
N PRO A 53 -3.00 -3.38 37.86
CA PRO A 53 -1.87 -2.97 37.02
C PRO A 53 -0.68 -2.52 37.87
N SER A 54 0.45 -3.25 37.81
CA SER A 54 1.68 -2.91 38.52
C SER A 54 2.68 -2.20 37.63
N TYR A 55 2.79 -2.64 36.37
CA TYR A 55 3.72 -2.06 35.39
C TYR A 55 3.11 -2.04 34.00
N MET A 56 3.48 -1.05 33.19
CA MET A 56 3.15 -1.00 31.77
C MET A 56 4.43 -0.80 30.98
N TYR A 57 4.67 -1.66 30.00
CA TYR A 57 5.82 -1.58 29.12
C TYR A 57 5.37 -1.59 27.67
N GLY A 58 6.13 -0.92 26.81
CA GLY A 58 5.82 -0.88 25.40
C GLY A 58 6.89 -0.23 24.56
N VAL A 59 6.78 -0.42 23.26
CA VAL A 59 7.66 0.13 22.24
C VAL A 59 6.84 1.03 21.33
N ILE A 60 7.39 2.21 21.03
CA ILE A 60 6.87 3.14 20.03
C ILE A 60 7.91 3.25 18.92
N ILE A 61 7.52 2.88 17.71
CA ILE A 61 8.38 2.90 16.52
C ILE A 61 7.83 3.97 15.57
N ASP A 62 8.66 4.92 15.15
CA ASP A 62 8.29 5.84 14.08
C ASP A 62 8.24 5.10 12.74
N VAL A 63 7.06 5.05 12.13
CA VAL A 63 6.83 4.35 10.85
C VAL A 63 6.51 5.33 9.72
N THR A 64 6.72 6.63 9.93
CA THR A 64 6.37 7.67 8.95
C THR A 64 7.05 7.44 7.61
N GLN A 65 8.36 7.16 7.61
CA GLN A 65 9.13 6.95 6.38
C GLN A 65 8.72 5.67 5.64
N ALA A 66 8.40 4.61 6.38
CA ALA A 66 7.91 3.36 5.79
C ALA A 66 6.59 3.60 5.05
N LYS A 67 5.63 4.26 5.71
CA LYS A 67 4.34 4.61 5.11
C LYS A 67 4.45 5.50 3.89
N LEU A 68 5.32 6.51 3.92
CA LEU A 68 5.52 7.40 2.77
C LEU A 68 6.08 6.65 1.55
N ARG A 69 6.97 5.67 1.78
CA ARG A 69 7.51 4.83 0.70
C ARG A 69 6.43 3.91 0.12
N GLU A 70 5.64 3.26 0.97
CA GLU A 70 4.53 2.40 0.54
C GLU A 70 3.49 3.19 -0.26
N GLN A 71 3.15 4.39 0.19
CA GLN A 71 2.25 5.28 -0.53
C GLN A 71 2.81 5.71 -1.89
N ALA A 72 4.09 6.07 -1.96
CA ALA A 72 4.73 6.43 -3.22
C ALA A 72 4.76 5.27 -4.23
N ILE A 73 4.98 4.04 -3.74
CA ILE A 73 4.93 2.83 -4.58
C ILE A 73 3.50 2.61 -5.08
N ALA A 74 2.50 2.66 -4.19
CA ALA A 74 1.10 2.46 -4.55
C ALA A 74 0.60 3.53 -5.54
N GLU A 75 0.99 4.79 -5.35
CA GLU A 75 0.65 5.89 -6.26
C GLU A 75 1.32 5.71 -7.63
N SER A 76 2.58 5.30 -7.65
CA SER A 76 3.29 4.97 -8.88
C SER A 76 2.62 3.82 -9.63
N GLU A 77 2.29 2.72 -8.93
CA GLU A 77 1.56 1.59 -9.53
C GLU A 77 0.19 1.99 -10.07
N ALA A 78 -0.58 2.78 -9.32
CA ALA A 78 -1.88 3.28 -9.75
C ALA A 78 -1.74 4.16 -11.00
N ARG A 79 -0.73 5.03 -11.04
CA ARG A 79 -0.42 5.86 -12.20
C ARG A 79 0.00 5.02 -13.40
N TYR A 80 0.83 3.99 -13.22
CA TYR A 80 1.19 3.06 -14.30
C TYR A 80 -0.01 2.28 -14.83
N ARG A 81 -0.91 1.79 -13.96
CA ARG A 81 -2.15 1.12 -14.39
C ARG A 81 -3.04 2.06 -15.18
N LEU A 82 -3.26 3.28 -14.69
CA LEU A 82 -4.05 4.29 -15.41
C LEU A 82 -3.47 4.62 -16.79
N LEU A 83 -2.14 4.73 -16.90
CA LEU A 83 -1.49 4.92 -18.20
C LEU A 83 -1.67 3.69 -19.10
N ALA A 84 -1.46 2.48 -18.59
CA ALA A 84 -1.61 1.26 -19.37
C ALA A 84 -3.07 1.00 -19.83
N ASP A 85 -4.05 1.40 -19.03
CA ASP A 85 -5.48 1.23 -19.33
C ASP A 85 -6.04 2.33 -20.25
N ASN A 86 -5.45 3.54 -20.24
CA ASN A 86 -5.88 4.65 -21.10
C ASN A 86 -5.03 4.83 -22.37
N VAL A 87 -3.93 4.09 -22.52
CA VAL A 87 -3.17 4.07 -23.77
C VAL A 87 -3.94 3.24 -24.80
N THR A 88 -4.31 3.88 -25.90
CA THR A 88 -4.91 3.25 -27.09
C THR A 88 -3.92 2.31 -27.81
N ASP A 89 -2.62 2.51 -27.58
CA ASP A 89 -1.55 1.69 -28.16
C ASP A 89 -1.37 0.36 -27.41
N VAL A 90 -1.08 -0.71 -28.16
CA VAL A 90 -0.83 -2.01 -27.55
C VAL A 90 0.59 -2.05 -27.00
N ILE A 91 0.73 -2.17 -25.67
CA ILE A 91 2.03 -2.43 -25.04
C ILE A 91 2.19 -3.95 -24.92
N VAL A 92 3.21 -4.50 -25.59
CA VAL A 92 3.58 -5.92 -25.55
C VAL A 92 4.95 -6.07 -24.89
N ARG A 93 5.05 -6.93 -23.87
CA ARG A 93 6.34 -7.40 -23.35
C ARG A 93 6.56 -8.83 -23.79
N TYR A 94 7.74 -9.13 -24.33
CA TYR A 94 8.13 -10.47 -24.73
C TYR A 94 9.57 -10.79 -24.28
N ASP A 95 9.86 -12.07 -24.11
CA ASP A 95 11.20 -12.54 -23.74
C ASP A 95 12.20 -12.49 -24.91
N ALA A 96 13.47 -12.80 -24.67
CA ALA A 96 14.50 -12.84 -25.72
C ALA A 96 14.24 -13.88 -26.83
N ARG A 97 13.27 -14.78 -26.64
CA ARG A 97 12.84 -15.80 -27.61
C ARG A 97 11.55 -15.39 -28.34
N GLY A 98 10.99 -14.21 -28.06
CA GLY A 98 9.78 -13.70 -28.68
C GLY A 98 8.47 -14.16 -28.03
N VAL A 99 8.53 -14.82 -26.87
CA VAL A 99 7.33 -15.27 -26.14
C VAL A 99 6.71 -14.09 -25.41
N ILE A 100 5.42 -13.81 -25.67
CA ILE A 100 4.69 -12.70 -25.05
C ILE A 100 4.36 -13.02 -23.59
N GLU A 101 4.80 -12.16 -22.67
CA GLU A 101 4.57 -12.27 -21.23
C GLU A 101 3.45 -11.35 -20.73
N PHE A 102 3.20 -10.24 -21.43
CA PHE A 102 2.25 -9.22 -21.01
C PHE A 102 1.67 -8.48 -22.23
N ILE A 103 0.36 -8.24 -22.19
CA ILE A 103 -0.39 -7.39 -23.11
C ILE A 103 -1.30 -6.48 -22.28
N SER A 104 -1.26 -5.16 -22.51
CA SER A 104 -2.15 -4.21 -21.81
C SER A 104 -3.62 -4.37 -22.23
N LEU A 105 -4.55 -4.20 -21.28
CA LEU A 105 -5.98 -4.49 -21.43
C LEU A 105 -6.75 -3.46 -22.28
N GLY A 106 -6.20 -2.24 -22.46
CA GLY A 106 -6.77 -1.19 -23.32
C GLY A 106 -7.00 -1.63 -24.78
N SER A 107 -6.36 -2.72 -25.20
CA SER A 107 -6.47 -3.37 -26.51
C SER A 107 -7.84 -4.01 -26.82
N ARG A 108 -8.83 -3.98 -25.91
CA ARG A 108 -10.08 -4.76 -26.09
C ARG A 108 -11.00 -4.26 -27.21
N LEU A 109 -10.66 -3.19 -27.94
CA LEU A 109 -11.48 -2.75 -29.09
C LEU A 109 -10.67 -2.35 -30.34
N ARG A 110 -11.03 -3.03 -31.44
CA ARG A 110 -10.76 -2.77 -32.86
C ARG A 110 -9.49 -3.36 -33.49
N LEU A 111 -9.32 -4.68 -33.40
CA LEU A 111 -8.68 -5.44 -34.48
C LEU A 111 -9.72 -5.83 -35.55
N SER A 112 -10.32 -4.83 -36.21
CA SER A 112 -10.81 -5.03 -37.57
C SER A 112 -9.61 -4.92 -38.51
N ALA A 113 -8.69 -5.88 -38.44
CA ALA A 113 -7.64 -6.00 -39.45
C ALA A 113 -8.33 -6.39 -40.76
N ARG A 114 -8.69 -5.38 -41.56
CA ARG A 114 -8.96 -5.58 -42.99
C ARG A 114 -7.71 -6.20 -43.59
N ARG A 115 -7.77 -7.50 -43.82
CA ARG A 115 -6.82 -8.22 -44.65
C ARG A 115 -7.10 -7.85 -46.10
N ASP A 116 -6.84 -6.59 -46.48
CA ASP A 116 -6.87 -6.19 -47.87
C ASP A 116 -5.49 -6.44 -48.47
N ARG A 117 -5.25 -7.69 -48.83
CA ARG A 117 -4.24 -8.02 -49.84
C ARG A 117 -5.00 -8.20 -51.15
N ARG A 118 -5.17 -7.11 -51.91
CA ARG A 118 -5.44 -7.21 -53.34
C ARG A 118 -4.14 -7.23 -54.14
N PRO A 119 -4.12 -7.98 -55.24
CA PRO A 119 -2.92 -8.29 -56.01
C PRO A 119 -2.64 -7.17 -57.02
N ALA A 120 -1.37 -6.86 -57.25
CA ALA A 120 -0.94 -6.16 -58.44
C ALA A 120 0.50 -6.55 -58.73
N ASP A 121 0.67 -7.53 -59.60
CA ASP A 121 1.76 -7.42 -60.58
C ASP A 121 1.23 -7.89 -61.93
N HIS A 122 1.00 -6.87 -62.76
CA HIS A 122 0.77 -6.96 -64.19
C HIS A 122 2.11 -6.54 -64.81
N ARG A 123 2.83 -7.48 -65.43
CA ARG A 123 3.87 -7.23 -66.43
C ARG A 123 3.55 -8.19 -67.57
N ALA A 124 3.00 -7.65 -68.66
CA ALA A 124 3.72 -7.18 -69.85
C ALA A 124 4.16 -8.36 -70.72
#